data_AF-A0AAU6WMD3-F1
#
_entry.id   AF-A0AAU6WMD3-F1
#
_cell.length_a   1.000
_cell.length_b   1.000
_cell.length_c   1.000
_cell.angle_alpha   90.00
_cell.angle_beta   90.00
_cell.angle_gamma   90.00
#
_symmetry.space_group_name_H-M   'P 1'
#
loop_
_entity.id
_entity.type
_entity.pdbx_description
1 polymer ?
#
loop_
_entity_poly.entity_id
_entity_poly.type
_entity_poly.pdbx_seq_one_letter_code
_entity_poly.pdbx_strand_id
1 'polypeptide(L)'
;MVQIGFHHFPVTGSVTIPSTASTGSTRMRVMMQYNAIPSSSCGSYTYGQVEDYTVNIVSSGRADVTGTKDLLTDIKLYPNPAKDILYISNSTNEDYRIFDMGGKLINSGKLERGSVNVSSLIKGAYMIQIGEVSRRFIKN
;
A
#
# COMPACT_ATOMS: atom_id res chain seq x y z
N MET A 1 -2.04 39.73 26.28
CA MET A 1 -1.41 39.56 27.59
C MET A 1 -2.09 38.40 28.28
N VAL A 2 -1.53 37.19 28.21
CA VAL A 2 -2.04 36.01 28.92
C VAL A 2 -0.98 35.64 29.94
N GLN A 3 -1.40 35.74 31.20
CA GLN A 3 -0.60 35.52 32.41
C GLN A 3 -0.38 34.01 32.59
N ILE A 4 0.87 33.64 32.85
CA ILE A 4 1.31 32.24 32.96
C ILE A 4 1.04 31.76 34.39
N GLY A 5 0.01 30.94 34.58
CA GLY A 5 -0.10 30.02 35.71
C GLY A 5 0.38 28.64 35.26
N PHE A 6 1.18 27.97 36.08
CA PHE A 6 1.76 26.66 35.80
C PHE A 6 0.71 25.62 35.39
N HIS A 7 0.49 25.47 34.09
CA HIS A 7 -0.22 24.34 33.53
C HIS A 7 0.62 23.79 32.38
N HIS A 8 1.13 22.58 32.59
CA HIS A 8 1.72 21.77 31.53
C HIS A 8 0.56 21.24 30.66
N PHE A 9 0.05 22.08 29.77
CA PHE A 9 -0.91 21.63 28.77
C PHE A 9 -0.16 20.83 27.71
N PRO A 10 -0.63 19.63 27.33
CA PRO A 10 -0.02 18.89 26.25
C PRO A 10 -0.09 19.72 24.95
N VAL A 11 1.04 19.84 24.27
CA VAL A 11 1.10 20.46 22.94
C VAL A 11 0.82 19.39 21.90
N THR A 12 -0.21 19.60 21.07
CA THR A 12 -0.56 18.70 19.97
C THR A 12 -0.31 19.36 18.63
N GLY A 13 0.23 18.60 17.68
CA GLY A 13 0.41 19.02 16.29
C GLY A 13 0.35 17.83 15.34
N SER A 14 0.08 18.09 14.06
CA SER A 14 0.07 17.07 13.01
C SER A 14 1.33 17.15 12.16
N VAL A 15 1.89 16.00 11.80
CA VAL A 15 3.04 15.88 10.88
C VAL A 15 2.61 15.03 9.68
N THR A 16 2.85 15.53 8.47
CA THR A 16 2.60 14.77 7.24
C THR A 16 3.87 14.06 6.81
N ILE A 17 3.81 12.74 6.66
CA ILE A 17 4.91 11.95 6.11
C ILE A 17 4.87 12.06 4.58
N PRO A 18 5.96 12.45 3.91
CA PRO A 18 5.99 12.52 2.45
C PRO A 18 5.87 11.12 1.82
N SER A 19 5.28 11.03 0.63
CA SER A 19 5.13 9.76 -0.10
C SER A 19 6.47 9.12 -0.48
N THR A 20 7.54 9.92 -0.55
CA THR A 20 8.92 9.48 -0.82
C THR A 20 9.67 9.01 0.42
N ALA A 21 9.06 8.99 1.61
CA ALA A 21 9.72 8.51 2.81
C ALA A 21 10.02 7.00 2.73
N SER A 22 11.27 6.62 2.99
CA SER A 22 11.67 5.23 3.11
C SER A 22 10.90 4.54 4.25
N THR A 23 10.42 3.33 4.00
CA THR A 23 9.83 2.51 5.05
C THR A 23 10.91 2.04 6.04
N GLY A 24 10.50 1.82 7.29
CA GLY A 24 11.35 1.37 8.37
C GLY A 24 11.57 2.42 9.46
N SER A 25 12.56 2.15 10.32
CA SER A 25 12.88 2.98 11.48
C SER A 25 13.49 4.31 11.06
N THR A 26 12.82 5.40 11.41
CA THR A 26 13.25 6.78 11.18
C THR A 26 13.31 7.53 12.51
N ARG A 27 14.31 8.39 12.69
CA ARG A 27 14.44 9.23 13.89
C ARG A 27 13.64 10.51 13.71
N MET A 28 12.66 10.73 14.58
CA MET A 28 11.93 11.98 14.71
C MET A 28 12.52 12.78 15.88
N ARG A 29 12.86 14.05 15.64
CA ARG A 29 13.35 14.97 16.67
C ARG A 29 12.27 15.99 17.01
N VAL A 30 11.88 16.03 18.28
CA VAL A 30 10.98 17.05 18.84
C VAL A 30 11.83 18.03 19.64
N MET A 31 11.62 19.34 19.44
CA MET A 31 12.41 20.38 20.09
C MET A 31 11.54 21.51 20.57
N MET A 32 11.93 22.12 21.68
CA MET A 32 11.35 23.37 22.17
C MET A 32 12.44 24.31 22.68
N GLN A 33 12.20 25.61 22.55
CA GLN A 33 13.08 26.66 23.03
C GLN A 33 12.28 27.67 23.85
N TYR A 34 12.88 28.21 24.92
CA TYR A 34 12.26 29.26 25.72
C TYR A 34 12.11 30.55 24.89
N ASN A 35 10.88 31.10 24.84
CA ASN A 35 10.53 32.34 24.13
C ASN A 35 10.88 32.39 22.63
N ALA A 36 11.09 31.24 21.98
CA ALA A 36 11.36 31.18 20.54
C ALA A 36 10.97 29.81 19.95
N ILE A 37 10.83 29.76 18.62
CA ILE A 37 10.69 28.51 17.86
C ILE A 37 12.10 28.07 17.44
N PRO A 38 12.54 26.84 17.76
CA PRO A 38 13.82 26.32 17.30
C PRO A 38 13.96 26.42 15.78
N SER A 39 14.96 27.15 15.30
CA SER A 39 15.17 27.39 13.86
C SER A 39 16.04 26.33 13.17
N SER A 40 16.75 25.51 13.96
CA SER A 40 17.62 24.46 13.41
C SER A 40 17.64 23.22 14.31
N SER A 41 17.81 22.04 13.70
CA SER A 41 17.95 20.77 14.43
C SER A 41 19.31 20.60 15.11
N CYS A 42 20.30 21.41 14.71
CA CYS A 42 21.68 21.38 15.22
C CYS A 42 22.04 22.64 16.05
N GLY A 43 21.06 23.48 16.37
CA GLY A 43 21.26 24.71 17.13
C GLY A 43 21.59 24.44 18.61
N SER A 44 22.31 25.37 19.23
CA SER A 44 22.51 25.40 20.69
C SER A 44 21.53 26.38 21.32
N TYR A 45 20.83 25.94 22.36
CA TYR A 45 19.82 26.74 23.07
C TYR A 45 20.17 26.80 24.55
N THR A 46 20.17 27.99 25.15
CA THR A 46 20.45 28.18 26.58
C THR A 46 19.37 27.56 27.46
N TYR A 47 18.12 27.64 27.02
CA TYR A 47 16.95 27.07 27.70
C TYR A 47 16.02 26.43 26.66
N GLY A 48 15.90 25.11 26.70
CA GLY A 48 15.11 24.32 25.75
C GLY A 48 15.23 22.82 26.03
N GLN A 49 14.47 22.02 25.29
CA GLN A 49 14.44 20.57 25.41
C GLN A 49 14.47 19.93 24.01
N VAL A 50 15.14 18.80 23.89
CA VAL A 50 15.27 18.03 22.64
C VAL A 50 15.07 16.55 22.94
N GLU A 51 14.09 15.94 22.28
CA GLU A 51 13.79 14.51 22.36
C GLU A 51 13.93 13.86 20.99
N ASP A 52 14.55 12.69 20.96
CA ASP A 52 14.62 11.86 19.78
C ASP A 52 13.78 10.60 19.98
N TYR A 53 12.82 10.38 19.10
CA TYR A 53 11.95 9.21 19.06
C TYR A 53 12.23 8.39 17.80
N THR A 54 12.20 7.07 17.91
CA THR A 54 12.18 6.19 16.73
C THR A 54 10.74 5.97 16.30
N VAL A 55 10.41 6.40 15.09
CA VAL A 55 9.12 6.14 14.44
C VAL A 55 9.32 5.07 13.37
N ASN A 56 8.37 4.14 13.24
CA ASN A 56 8.39 3.18 12.16
C ASN A 56 7.50 3.67 11.02
N ILE A 57 8.11 4.06 9.90
CA ILE A 57 7.38 4.44 8.70
C ILE A 57 6.94 3.17 7.99
N VAL A 58 5.64 2.95 7.92
CA VAL A 58 5.06 1.87 7.13
C VAL A 58 4.54 2.43 5.82
N SER A 59 4.56 1.61 4.76
CA SER A 59 3.87 1.98 3.53
C SER A 59 2.40 2.19 3.87
N SER A 60 1.90 3.42 3.74
CA SER A 60 0.48 3.60 3.52
C SER A 60 0.19 2.84 2.25
N GLY A 61 -0.71 1.85 2.25
CA GLY A 61 -1.04 1.05 1.05
C GLY A 61 -1.59 1.85 -0.15
N ARG A 62 -1.44 3.18 -0.15
CA ARG A 62 -1.50 4.07 -1.32
C ARG A 62 -0.07 4.24 -1.83
N ALA A 63 0.33 3.36 -2.73
CA ALA A 63 1.49 3.58 -3.56
C ALA A 63 1.28 4.90 -4.34
N ASP A 64 2.20 5.85 -4.15
CA ASP A 64 2.37 6.96 -5.08
C ASP A 64 2.97 6.36 -6.35
N VAL A 65 2.13 6.19 -7.38
CA VAL A 65 2.53 5.52 -8.62
C VAL A 65 3.42 6.46 -9.42
N THR A 66 4.70 6.46 -9.11
CA THR A 66 5.72 6.87 -10.07
C THR A 66 5.94 5.70 -11.03
N GLY A 67 5.54 5.92 -12.28
CA GLY A 67 5.36 4.94 -13.33
C GLY A 67 6.45 3.85 -13.43
N THR A 68 5.97 2.60 -13.42
CA THR A 68 6.41 1.43 -14.23
C THR A 68 5.84 0.12 -13.67
N LYS A 69 5.33 0.10 -12.44
CA LYS A 69 4.53 -1.02 -11.89
C LYS A 69 3.04 -0.98 -12.24
N ASP A 70 2.55 0.08 -12.87
CA ASP A 70 1.12 0.31 -13.08
C ASP A 70 0.50 -0.36 -14.31
N LEU A 71 1.34 -0.97 -15.18
CA LEU A 71 0.86 -1.70 -16.35
C LEU A 71 0.49 -3.16 -16.01
N LEU A 72 1.00 -3.70 -14.91
CA LEU A 72 0.65 -5.04 -14.40
C LEU A 72 -0.40 -4.99 -13.28
N THR A 73 -0.52 -3.89 -12.53
CA THR A 73 -1.52 -3.76 -11.45
C THR A 73 -2.95 -3.54 -11.96
N ASP A 74 -3.16 -2.91 -13.14
CA ASP A 74 -4.50 -2.75 -13.74
C ASP A 74 -4.91 -3.92 -14.66
N ILE A 75 -4.66 -5.15 -14.22
CA ILE A 75 -5.27 -6.33 -14.84
C ILE A 75 -6.77 -6.34 -14.52
N LYS A 76 -7.59 -6.26 -15.57
CA LYS A 76 -9.05 -6.39 -15.58
C LYS A 76 -9.44 -7.75 -16.11
N LEU A 77 -10.44 -8.34 -15.46
CA LEU A 77 -10.99 -9.64 -15.81
C LEU A 77 -12.38 -9.46 -16.41
N TYR A 78 -12.58 -10.00 -17.61
CA TYR A 78 -13.87 -9.90 -18.28
C TYR A 78 -14.18 -11.16 -19.11
N PRO A 79 -15.45 -11.58 -19.22
CA PRO A 79 -16.56 -11.10 -18.40
C PRO A 79 -16.43 -11.60 -16.95
N ASN A 80 -16.88 -10.79 -16.00
CA ASN A 80 -17.08 -11.22 -14.62
C ASN A 80 -18.52 -10.86 -14.23
N PRO A 81 -19.45 -11.82 -14.08
CA PRO A 81 -19.23 -13.28 -14.03
C PRO A 81 -18.86 -13.94 -15.38
N ALA A 82 -17.99 -14.93 -15.33
CA ALA A 82 -17.51 -15.71 -16.47
C ALA A 82 -18.32 -17.00 -16.66
N LYS A 83 -18.53 -17.43 -17.90
CA LYS A 83 -19.10 -18.74 -18.24
C LYS A 83 -18.00 -19.70 -18.67
N ASP A 84 -17.47 -19.53 -19.87
CA ASP A 84 -16.54 -20.53 -20.44
C ASP A 84 -15.12 -19.98 -20.58
N ILE A 85 -14.99 -18.69 -20.89
CA ILE A 85 -13.71 -18.02 -21.13
C ILE A 85 -13.64 -16.76 -20.27
N LEU A 86 -12.48 -16.55 -19.68
CA LEU A 86 -12.09 -15.33 -18.97
C LEU A 86 -10.95 -14.67 -19.72
N TYR A 87 -11.11 -13.40 -20.07
CA TYR A 87 -10.09 -12.56 -20.69
C TYR A 87 -9.42 -11.68 -19.64
N ILE A 88 -8.11 -11.51 -19.82
CA ILE A 88 -7.20 -10.77 -18.94
C ILE A 88 -6.68 -9.57 -19.74
N SER A 89 -6.90 -8.34 -19.27
CA SER A 89 -6.30 -7.16 -19.91
C SER A 89 -4.80 -7.08 -19.63
N ASN A 90 -4.06 -6.46 -20.55
CA ASN A 90 -2.63 -6.15 -20.42
C ASN A 90 -1.70 -7.36 -20.13
N SER A 91 -2.19 -8.60 -20.30
CA SER A 91 -1.39 -9.80 -20.19
C SER A 91 -1.77 -10.79 -21.27
N THR A 92 -0.83 -11.14 -22.15
CA THR A 92 -1.11 -11.96 -23.34
C THR A 92 -0.47 -13.34 -23.30
N ASN A 93 0.61 -13.53 -22.53
CA ASN A 93 1.42 -14.75 -22.55
C ASN A 93 2.17 -14.96 -21.21
N GLU A 94 1.46 -14.83 -20.10
CA GLU A 94 1.99 -15.05 -18.74
C GLU A 94 1.46 -16.35 -18.13
N ASP A 95 2.17 -16.86 -17.14
CA ASP A 95 1.69 -17.99 -16.34
C ASP A 95 0.57 -17.53 -15.41
N TYR A 96 -0.49 -18.32 -15.32
CA TYR A 96 -1.61 -18.09 -14.43
C TYR A 96 -1.83 -19.26 -13.48
N ARG A 97 -2.42 -18.96 -12.33
CA ARG A 97 -2.89 -19.94 -11.34
C ARG A 97 -4.27 -19.55 -10.86
N ILE A 98 -5.19 -20.50 -10.79
CA ILE A 98 -6.55 -20.33 -10.28
C ILE A 98 -6.68 -21.08 -8.97
N PHE A 99 -7.16 -20.38 -7.95
CA PHE A 99 -7.40 -20.88 -6.62
C PHE A 99 -8.88 -20.79 -6.26
N ASP A 100 -9.36 -21.72 -5.44
CA ASP A 100 -10.63 -21.51 -4.73
C ASP A 100 -10.47 -20.46 -3.61
N MET A 101 -11.58 -20.11 -2.95
CA MET A 101 -11.56 -19.16 -1.83
C MET A 101 -10.86 -19.69 -0.57
N GLY A 102 -10.58 -20.99 -0.50
CA GLY A 102 -9.77 -21.62 0.55
C GLY A 102 -8.27 -21.62 0.25
N GLY A 103 -7.85 -21.12 -0.92
CA GLY A 103 -6.45 -21.08 -1.36
C GLY A 103 -5.97 -22.37 -2.02
N LYS A 104 -6.84 -23.35 -2.27
CA LYS A 104 -6.45 -24.57 -2.99
C LYS A 104 -6.26 -24.26 -4.47
N LEU A 105 -5.12 -24.70 -5.03
CA LEU A 105 -4.86 -24.61 -6.47
C LEU A 105 -5.83 -25.54 -7.24
N ILE A 106 -6.63 -24.96 -8.13
CA ILE A 106 -7.62 -25.68 -8.95
C ILE A 106 -7.13 -25.87 -10.38
N ASN A 107 -6.50 -24.85 -10.96
CA ASN A 107 -5.99 -24.91 -12.32
C ASN A 107 -4.75 -23.99 -12.45
N SER A 108 -3.85 -24.31 -13.35
CA SER A 108 -2.71 -23.47 -13.71
C SER A 108 -2.28 -23.75 -15.13
N GLY A 109 -1.71 -22.75 -15.79
CA GLY A 109 -1.18 -22.89 -17.13
C GLY A 109 -0.60 -21.59 -17.61
N LYS A 110 -0.49 -21.46 -18.93
CA LYS A 110 -0.06 -20.23 -19.58
C LYS A 110 -1.23 -19.60 -20.31
N LEU A 111 -1.31 -18.27 -20.31
CA LEU A 111 -2.32 -17.54 -21.06
C LEU A 111 -2.11 -17.76 -22.56
N GLU A 112 -3.19 -18.11 -23.26
CA GLU A 112 -3.22 -18.16 -24.71
C GLU A 112 -3.98 -16.93 -25.20
N ARG A 113 -3.26 -15.98 -25.80
CA ARG A 113 -3.82 -14.70 -26.29
C ARG A 113 -4.58 -13.92 -25.21
N GLY A 114 -4.06 -13.95 -23.98
CA GLY A 114 -4.66 -13.24 -22.84
C GLY A 114 -6.00 -13.81 -22.37
N SER A 115 -6.25 -15.10 -22.63
CA SER A 115 -7.48 -15.77 -22.22
C SER A 115 -7.21 -17.07 -21.47
N VAL A 116 -8.17 -17.46 -20.63
CA VAL A 116 -8.20 -18.72 -19.89
C VAL A 116 -9.56 -19.38 -20.06
N ASN A 117 -9.55 -20.68 -20.35
CA ASN A 117 -10.76 -21.49 -20.31
C ASN A 117 -11.09 -21.86 -18.85
N VAL A 118 -12.27 -21.43 -18.40
CA VAL A 118 -12.81 -21.66 -17.05
C VAL A 118 -14.07 -22.53 -17.07
N SER A 119 -14.45 -23.08 -18.21
CA SER A 119 -15.68 -23.89 -18.39
C SER A 119 -15.73 -25.13 -17.49
N SER A 120 -14.57 -25.72 -17.18
CA SER A 120 -14.45 -26.89 -16.31
C SER A 120 -14.63 -26.58 -14.82
N LEU A 121 -14.63 -25.31 -14.43
CA LEU A 121 -14.84 -24.90 -13.04
C LEU A 121 -16.32 -24.99 -12.68
N ILE A 122 -16.60 -25.49 -11.48
CA ILE A 122 -17.95 -25.41 -10.91
C ILE A 122 -18.32 -23.94 -10.66
N LYS A 123 -19.62 -23.64 -10.58
CA LYS A 123 -20.09 -22.29 -10.28
C LYS A 123 -19.62 -21.86 -8.88
N GLY A 124 -19.08 -20.65 -8.76
CA GLY A 124 -18.51 -20.18 -7.51
C GLY A 124 -17.58 -18.98 -7.67
N ALA A 125 -17.01 -18.54 -6.55
CA ALA A 125 -16.00 -17.48 -6.52
C ALA A 125 -14.60 -18.09 -6.53
N TYR A 126 -13.70 -17.49 -7.32
CA TYR A 126 -12.32 -17.94 -7.50
C TYR A 126 -11.37 -16.75 -7.49
N MET A 127 -10.11 -17.02 -7.19
CA MET A 127 -9.01 -16.08 -7.42
C MET A 127 -8.13 -16.57 -8.56
N ILE A 128 -7.81 -15.69 -9.49
CA ILE A 128 -6.77 -15.94 -10.50
C ILE A 128 -5.55 -15.07 -10.16
N GLN A 129 -4.38 -15.68 -10.17
CA GLN A 129 -3.08 -15.05 -9.99
C GLN A 129 -2.34 -15.05 -11.33
N ILE A 130 -1.83 -13.89 -11.73
CA ILE A 130 -0.96 -13.69 -12.89
C ILE A 130 0.25 -12.91 -12.40
N GLY A 131 1.44 -13.54 -12.42
CA GLY A 131 2.63 -12.98 -11.78
C GLY A 131 2.41 -12.70 -10.28
N GLU A 132 2.63 -11.45 -9.87
CA GLU A 132 2.42 -10.98 -8.50
C GLU A 132 0.98 -10.51 -8.23
N VAL A 133 0.12 -10.48 -9.25
CA VAL A 133 -1.21 -9.86 -9.18
C VAL A 133 -2.28 -10.93 -9.03
N SER A 134 -3.14 -10.76 -8.03
CA SER A 134 -4.30 -11.63 -7.79
C SER A 134 -5.60 -10.86 -7.98
N ARG A 135 -6.55 -11.45 -8.69
CA ARG A 135 -7.87 -10.88 -8.96
C ARG A 135 -8.97 -11.92 -8.72
N ARG A 136 -10.07 -11.49 -8.10
CA ARG A 136 -11.25 -12.33 -7.90
C ARG A 136 -12.16 -12.30 -9.13
N PHE A 137 -12.69 -13.44 -9.53
CA PHE A 137 -13.78 -13.54 -10.50
C PHE A 137 -14.86 -14.53 -10.05
N ILE A 138 -16.04 -14.45 -10.65
CA ILE A 138 -17.19 -15.32 -10.38
C ILE A 138 -17.43 -16.20 -11.60
N LYS A 139 -17.57 -17.51 -11.40
CA LYS A 139 -18.00 -18.50 -12.41
C LYS A 139 -19.49 -18.76 -12.28
N ASN A 140 -20.24 -18.63 -13.38
CA ASN A 140 -21.67 -18.95 -13.49
C ASN A 140 -21.95 -20.11 -14.44
#